data_AF-A0A2I1HS56-F1
#
_entry.id   AF-A0A2I1HS56-F1
#
_cell.length_a   1.000
_cell.length_b   1.000
_cell.length_c   1.000
_cell.angle_alpha   90.00
_cell.angle_beta   90.00
_cell.angle_gamma   90.00
#
_symmetry.space_group_name_H-M   'P 1'
#
loop_
_entity.id
_entity.type
_entity.pdbx_description
1 polymer ?
#
loop_
_entity_poly.entity_id
_entity_poly.type
_entity_poly.pdbx_seq_one_letter_code
_entity_poly.pdbx_strand_id
1 'polypeptide(L)'
;MLALEDPSIIVDLRINNGFKGSTFDAFWDEMAGFFNEKILAVDDRRHHDILYMPLAMSVQHLRDIIIKRLQNKFSTPLPNEIQIPCEEWIRLQFSPTNPIAASAIHYTGRFNVKFQIQTRLLRKEHPDSHYCACLFRYLREFAILFRDYVCLICADDKHKVPIGKGMATSTGVRNKKSMVLKEANLVACDHDFTKLSLTPSVIFICKVPLSIEESFYDGQVFVSYKDTIFQPSTAIRHTTEFFNAISAYYPQTIPPILCIYTDGGPNHRVTYGSVQISLICLFLCGDFDMLIALRTAPHQSWTNPAERIMSILNLALQGVALMRETMSEDMEVLFGKANTLEEIRNLATKSPQLASELQNSITLIQEFLKDRTENLRLHNEQFICYDPAQEFAITEFFNTILMIDQTLKISETTADILSKKNLFQNFIRTHCRICHYYFQIKKCNDISCTLCKPIRLPHDIFEKLGNFSDPMPSKENDDHYAAFNSVHNTETSERHRPSLVIALESAERVPKGLLVNTKVRTYIECFQCGKLRCIYSERALTSDERQEFELIENEMNYTCGSSLVSEDHILYNKLFVREKITCELPIELAYYSSMSRRQGLKQLCYWCGVDGGFADPPENLRWK
;
A
#
# COMPACT_ATOMS: atom_id res chain seq x y z
N MET A 1 5.86 12.91 -29.24
CA MET A 1 7.14 13.30 -29.88
C MET A 1 7.89 14.18 -28.89
N LEU A 2 8.98 13.64 -28.32
CA LEU A 2 10.17 14.32 -27.79
C LEU A 2 11.01 13.24 -27.10
N ALA A 3 11.61 12.38 -27.92
CA ALA A 3 12.81 11.66 -27.57
C ALA A 3 13.96 12.63 -27.87
N LEU A 4 14.70 13.06 -26.85
CA LEU A 4 16.09 13.50 -26.86
C LEU A 4 16.42 13.99 -25.44
N GLU A 5 17.08 13.12 -24.68
CA GLU A 5 17.56 13.31 -23.32
C GLU A 5 18.87 14.11 -23.31
N ASP A 6 18.79 15.42 -23.55
CA ASP A 6 19.89 16.33 -23.20
C ASP A 6 19.43 17.30 -22.09
N PRO A 7 19.85 17.08 -20.82
CA PRO A 7 19.52 17.96 -19.69
C PRO A 7 20.01 19.40 -19.87
N SER A 8 20.94 19.66 -20.80
CA SER A 8 21.49 20.99 -21.06
C SER A 8 20.67 21.83 -22.06
N ILE A 9 19.65 21.24 -22.70
CA ILE A 9 18.77 21.91 -23.69
C ILE A 9 17.36 22.19 -23.11
N ILE A 10 17.17 21.99 -21.80
CA ILE A 10 15.89 22.26 -21.13
C ILE A 10 15.80 23.76 -20.80
N VAL A 11 15.08 24.50 -21.63
CA VAL A 11 14.81 25.93 -21.41
C VAL A 11 13.81 26.10 -20.27
N ASP A 12 14.23 26.81 -19.23
CA ASP A 12 13.35 27.27 -18.16
C ASP A 12 12.33 28.28 -18.72
N LEU A 13 11.08 27.83 -18.87
CA LEU A 13 10.02 28.63 -19.48
C LEU A 13 9.57 29.82 -18.62
N ARG A 14 10.08 29.95 -17.37
CA ARG A 14 9.82 31.09 -16.48
C ARG A 14 10.45 32.41 -16.95
N ILE A 15 11.44 32.36 -17.85
CA ILE A 15 12.23 33.53 -18.29
C ILE A 15 11.41 34.46 -19.22
N ASN A 16 10.27 33.99 -19.75
CA ASN A 16 9.54 34.68 -20.82
C ASN A 16 8.49 35.71 -20.38
N ASN A 17 8.30 35.96 -19.08
CA ASN A 17 7.32 36.96 -18.61
C ASN A 17 7.86 37.86 -17.48
N GLY A 18 7.76 39.17 -17.69
CA GLY A 18 7.92 40.21 -16.67
C GLY A 18 6.59 40.87 -16.37
N PHE A 19 6.27 41.05 -15.08
CA PHE A 19 4.99 41.58 -14.62
C PHE A 19 4.75 43.03 -15.09
N LYS A 20 3.58 43.31 -15.68
CA LYS A 20 3.02 44.65 -15.92
C LYS A 20 1.63 44.66 -15.28
N GLY A 21 1.30 45.72 -14.53
CA GLY A 21 0.13 45.84 -13.64
C GLY A 21 -1.20 45.30 -14.18
N SER A 22 -2.11 44.91 -13.28
CA SER A 22 -3.37 44.22 -13.64
C SER A 22 -4.60 44.91 -13.03
N THR A 23 -5.79 44.68 -13.60
CA THR A 23 -7.08 45.13 -13.05
C THR A 23 -7.41 44.60 -11.64
N PHE A 24 -6.60 43.68 -11.11
CA PHE A 24 -6.80 43.00 -9.83
C PHE A 24 -5.82 43.48 -8.74
N ASP A 25 -5.14 44.62 -8.92
CA ASP A 25 -4.04 45.04 -8.03
C ASP A 25 -4.45 45.17 -6.56
N ALA A 26 -5.66 45.66 -6.26
CA ALA A 26 -6.18 45.69 -4.88
C ALA A 26 -6.25 44.30 -4.23
N PHE A 27 -6.59 43.26 -4.99
CA PHE A 27 -6.61 41.88 -4.51
C PHE A 27 -5.20 41.34 -4.30
N TRP A 28 -4.28 41.64 -5.22
CA TRP A 28 -2.91 41.18 -5.14
C TRP A 28 -2.10 41.84 -4.03
N ASP A 29 -2.33 43.13 -3.76
CA ASP A 29 -1.67 43.87 -2.69
C ASP A 29 -2.10 43.34 -1.31
N GLU A 30 -3.39 43.01 -1.14
CA GLU A 30 -3.89 42.39 0.08
C GLU A 30 -3.37 40.95 0.24
N MET A 31 -3.21 40.21 -0.87
CA MET A 31 -2.58 38.89 -0.86
C MET A 31 -1.09 38.96 -0.49
N ALA A 32 -0.35 39.96 -1.00
CA ALA A 32 1.04 40.21 -0.63
C ALA A 32 1.16 40.58 0.86
N GLY A 33 0.26 41.44 1.35
CA GLY A 33 0.16 41.80 2.77
C GLY A 33 -0.10 40.57 3.65
N PHE A 34 -1.03 39.71 3.26
CA PHE A 34 -1.31 38.44 3.95
C PHE A 34 -0.09 37.52 4.00
N PHE A 35 0.68 37.41 2.92
CA PHE A 35 1.93 36.64 2.94
C PHE A 35 2.96 37.27 3.87
N ASN A 36 3.20 38.57 3.78
CA ASN A 36 4.19 39.27 4.62
C ASN A 36 3.87 39.18 6.12
N GLU A 37 2.61 39.34 6.52
CA GLU A 37 2.17 39.15 7.92
C GLU A 37 2.46 37.74 8.45
N LYS A 38 2.33 36.74 7.60
CA LYS A 38 2.54 35.34 7.97
C LYS A 38 4.01 34.92 7.88
N ILE A 39 4.79 35.54 7.00
CA ILE A 39 6.25 35.37 6.87
C ILE A 39 6.95 35.84 8.16
N LEU A 40 6.59 37.02 8.68
CA LEU A 40 7.13 37.54 9.96
C LEU A 40 6.89 36.61 11.17
N ALA A 41 5.89 35.72 11.11
CA ALA A 41 5.62 34.73 12.15
C ALA A 41 6.37 33.39 11.96
N VAL A 42 6.99 33.17 10.81
CA VAL A 42 7.65 31.90 10.40
C VAL A 42 9.17 32.05 10.28
N ASP A 43 9.67 33.26 10.06
CA ASP A 43 11.09 33.55 9.76
C ASP A 43 12.07 33.35 10.93
N ASP A 44 11.58 33.11 12.15
CA ASP A 44 12.45 32.80 13.30
C ASP A 44 13.20 31.45 13.17
N ARG A 45 13.02 30.65 12.09
CA ARG A 45 13.55 29.27 12.05
C ARG A 45 14.14 28.72 10.74
N ARG A 46 14.23 29.42 9.59
CA ARG A 46 14.72 28.77 8.34
C ARG A 46 15.47 29.69 7.35
N HIS A 47 16.71 29.32 7.01
CA HIS A 47 17.60 30.02 6.07
C HIS A 47 17.51 29.54 4.60
N HIS A 48 16.37 29.63 3.92
CA HIS A 48 16.31 29.34 2.47
C HIS A 48 15.39 30.33 1.72
N ASP A 49 15.81 30.77 0.53
CA ASP A 49 15.17 31.79 -0.31
C ASP A 49 13.81 31.39 -0.95
N ILE A 50 13.25 30.23 -0.62
CA ILE A 50 11.99 29.75 -1.20
C ILE A 50 10.97 29.49 -0.10
N LEU A 51 9.84 30.21 -0.18
CA LEU A 51 8.74 30.13 0.77
C LEU A 51 7.92 28.84 0.56
N TYR A 52 7.69 28.12 1.67
CA TYR A 52 6.74 27.01 1.75
C TYR A 52 5.37 27.56 2.16
N MET A 53 4.27 27.04 1.60
CA MET A 53 2.92 27.57 1.83
C MET A 53 2.06 26.70 2.76
N PRO A 54 2.15 26.83 4.10
CA PRO A 54 1.23 26.21 5.04
C PRO A 54 0.20 27.23 5.55
N LEU A 55 -0.45 28.03 4.70
CA LEU A 55 -1.35 29.12 5.16
C LEU A 55 -2.81 28.91 4.73
N ALA A 56 -3.06 28.66 3.45
CA ALA A 56 -4.37 28.29 2.91
C ALA A 56 -4.42 26.80 2.51
N MET A 57 -5.62 26.18 2.53
CA MET A 57 -5.80 24.74 2.21
C MET A 57 -5.90 24.47 0.70
N SER A 58 -6.30 25.46 -0.08
CA SER A 58 -6.44 25.41 -1.53
C SER A 58 -6.35 26.84 -2.10
N VAL A 59 -6.28 26.97 -3.43
CA VAL A 59 -6.34 28.29 -4.09
C VAL A 59 -7.69 28.96 -3.85
N GLN A 60 -8.78 28.19 -3.83
CA GLN A 60 -10.11 28.66 -3.46
C GLN A 60 -10.14 29.18 -2.02
N HIS A 61 -9.65 28.42 -1.04
CA HIS A 61 -9.61 28.87 0.35
C HIS A 61 -8.72 30.11 0.51
N LEU A 62 -7.59 30.20 -0.21
CA LEU A 62 -6.78 31.41 -0.23
C LEU A 62 -7.58 32.61 -0.76
N ARG A 63 -8.27 32.42 -1.89
CA ARG A 63 -9.13 33.44 -2.50
C ARG A 63 -10.19 33.92 -1.52
N ASP A 64 -10.85 33.01 -0.82
CA ASP A 64 -11.88 33.32 0.17
C ASP A 64 -11.31 34.07 1.39
N ILE A 65 -10.11 33.70 1.87
CA ILE A 65 -9.40 34.43 2.93
C ILE A 65 -9.15 35.88 2.49
N ILE A 66 -8.64 36.10 1.28
CA ILE A 66 -8.32 37.45 0.79
C ILE A 66 -9.60 38.26 0.54
N ILE A 67 -10.66 37.65 -0.02
CA ILE A 67 -11.98 38.30 -0.15
C ILE A 67 -12.49 38.76 1.21
N LYS A 68 -12.42 37.91 2.23
CA LYS A 68 -12.87 38.24 3.59
C LYS A 68 -12.04 39.38 4.21
N ARG A 69 -10.73 39.43 3.95
CA ARG A 69 -9.86 40.54 4.38
C ARG A 69 -10.22 41.84 3.69
N LEU A 70 -10.48 41.81 2.38
CA LEU A 70 -10.93 42.99 1.63
C LEU A 70 -12.30 43.47 2.14
N GLN A 71 -13.24 42.58 2.40
CA GLN A 71 -14.55 42.92 2.94
C GLN A 71 -14.46 43.60 4.31
N ASN A 72 -13.56 43.13 5.17
CA ASN A 72 -13.30 43.74 6.48
C ASN A 72 -12.63 45.13 6.37
N LYS A 73 -11.85 45.37 5.31
CA LYS A 73 -11.11 46.63 5.09
C LYS A 73 -11.95 47.70 4.39
N PHE A 74 -12.89 47.28 3.57
CA PHE A 74 -13.79 48.15 2.82
C PHE A 74 -15.22 47.97 3.35
N SER A 75 -16.02 47.11 2.71
CA SER A 75 -17.41 46.88 3.06
C SER A 75 -17.90 45.51 2.56
N THR A 76 -19.10 45.10 3.03
CA THR A 76 -19.82 43.93 2.53
C THR A 76 -21.18 44.37 1.97
N PRO A 77 -21.44 44.25 0.66
CA PRO A 77 -20.59 43.68 -0.40
C PRO A 77 -19.38 44.58 -0.75
N LEU A 78 -18.42 44.01 -1.49
CA LEU A 78 -17.23 44.72 -1.94
C LEU A 78 -17.60 45.81 -2.96
N PRO A 79 -16.89 46.95 -2.98
CA PRO A 79 -17.05 47.97 -4.01
C PRO A 79 -16.81 47.40 -5.42
N ASN A 80 -17.56 47.88 -6.41
CA ASN A 80 -17.50 47.39 -7.80
C ASN A 80 -16.13 47.62 -8.47
N GLU A 81 -15.34 48.54 -7.93
CA GLU A 81 -14.00 48.88 -8.38
C GLU A 81 -12.96 47.80 -7.99
N ILE A 82 -13.27 46.95 -6.99
CA ILE A 82 -12.40 45.86 -6.55
C ILE A 82 -12.76 44.59 -7.32
N GLN A 83 -11.98 44.28 -8.34
CA GLN A 83 -12.13 43.02 -9.08
C GLN A 83 -11.44 41.86 -8.38
N ILE A 84 -12.08 40.69 -8.39
CA ILE A 84 -11.55 39.46 -7.81
C ILE A 84 -11.16 38.50 -8.96
N PRO A 85 -9.90 38.06 -9.05
CA PRO A 85 -9.46 37.13 -10.07
C PRO A 85 -10.10 35.74 -9.90
N CYS A 86 -10.18 34.99 -10.99
CA CYS A 86 -10.59 33.58 -10.93
C CYS A 86 -9.46 32.72 -10.32
N GLU A 87 -9.82 31.53 -9.82
CA GLU A 87 -8.89 30.64 -9.15
C GLU A 87 -7.70 30.23 -10.04
N GLU A 88 -7.94 30.00 -11.33
CA GLU A 88 -6.88 29.64 -12.27
C GLU A 88 -5.86 30.78 -12.42
N TRP A 89 -6.32 32.04 -12.44
CA TRP A 89 -5.43 33.20 -12.55
C TRP A 89 -4.56 33.38 -11.30
N ILE A 90 -5.09 33.07 -10.11
CA ILE A 90 -4.35 33.03 -8.85
C ILE A 90 -3.32 31.89 -8.88
N ARG A 91 -3.72 30.70 -9.34
CA ARG A 91 -2.86 29.53 -9.42
C ARG A 91 -1.60 29.78 -10.26
N LEU A 92 -1.75 30.50 -11.38
CA LEU A 92 -0.65 30.85 -12.28
C LEU A 92 0.37 31.82 -11.68
N GLN A 93 0.06 32.49 -10.57
CA GLN A 93 1.02 33.38 -9.88
C GLN A 93 1.99 32.62 -8.95
N PHE A 94 1.79 31.31 -8.74
CA PHE A 94 2.69 30.47 -7.94
C PHE A 94 3.73 29.78 -8.82
N SER A 95 4.92 29.54 -8.27
CA SER A 95 6.00 28.87 -9.01
C SER A 95 5.53 27.47 -9.43
N PRO A 96 5.67 27.11 -10.71
CA PRO A 96 5.21 25.82 -11.23
C PRO A 96 6.02 24.66 -10.64
N THR A 97 5.35 23.53 -10.39
CA THR A 97 5.98 22.31 -9.85
C THR A 97 6.91 21.65 -10.87
N ASN A 98 6.57 21.75 -12.16
CA ASN A 98 7.42 21.32 -13.27
C ASN A 98 7.76 22.56 -14.13
N PRO A 99 9.02 23.04 -14.12
CA PRO A 99 9.43 24.22 -14.87
C PRO A 99 9.43 24.02 -16.40
N ILE A 100 9.26 22.77 -16.85
CA ILE A 100 9.29 22.36 -18.26
C ILE A 100 7.87 22.24 -18.84
N ALA A 101 6.84 22.20 -18.00
CA ALA A 101 5.45 22.11 -18.45
C ALA A 101 5.06 23.40 -19.21
N ALA A 102 4.24 23.28 -20.26
CA ALA A 102 3.78 24.45 -21.03
C ALA A 102 3.08 25.51 -20.16
N SER A 103 2.42 25.09 -19.07
CA SER A 103 1.81 26.00 -18.10
C SER A 103 2.81 26.88 -17.34
N ALA A 104 4.09 26.50 -17.28
CA ALA A 104 5.15 27.28 -16.64
C ALA A 104 5.42 28.62 -17.36
N ILE A 105 5.05 28.74 -18.64
CA ILE A 105 5.12 29.99 -19.43
C ILE A 105 4.30 31.12 -18.76
N HIS A 106 3.21 30.78 -18.08
CA HIS A 106 2.30 31.75 -17.49
C HIS A 106 2.71 32.21 -16.08
N TYR A 107 3.82 31.71 -15.54
CA TYR A 107 4.35 32.18 -14.27
C TYR A 107 4.88 33.61 -14.40
N THR A 108 4.36 34.52 -13.58
CA THR A 108 4.69 35.96 -13.65
C THR A 108 5.83 36.39 -12.73
N GLY A 109 6.28 35.51 -11.83
CA GLY A 109 7.24 35.86 -10.78
C GLY A 109 6.68 36.72 -9.66
N ARG A 110 5.39 37.06 -9.64
CA ARG A 110 4.80 38.01 -8.66
C ARG A 110 4.93 37.55 -7.21
N PHE A 111 4.80 36.24 -6.97
CA PHE A 111 5.01 35.64 -5.66
C PHE A 111 6.10 34.56 -5.75
N ASN A 112 7.13 34.67 -4.90
CA ASN A 112 8.17 33.64 -4.75
C ASN A 112 7.69 32.50 -3.83
N VAL A 113 6.56 31.90 -4.18
CA VAL A 113 5.88 30.85 -3.40
C VAL A 113 5.65 29.65 -4.31
N LYS A 114 5.97 28.44 -3.83
CA LYS A 114 5.75 27.18 -4.58
C LYS A 114 4.96 26.16 -3.77
N PHE A 115 4.15 25.36 -4.46
CA PHE A 115 3.59 24.14 -3.89
C PHE A 115 4.66 23.04 -3.94
N GLN A 116 5.19 22.65 -2.77
CA GLN A 116 6.14 21.54 -2.66
C GLN A 116 5.61 20.47 -1.71
N ILE A 117 5.51 19.24 -2.20
CA ILE A 117 5.20 18.06 -1.40
C ILE A 117 6.49 17.59 -0.74
N GLN A 118 6.48 17.31 0.56
CA GLN A 118 7.62 16.73 1.27
C GLN A 118 7.85 15.29 0.76
N THR A 119 8.82 15.11 -0.13
CA THR A 119 9.19 13.78 -0.63
C THR A 119 10.13 13.08 0.34
N ARG A 120 9.79 11.84 0.75
CA ARG A 120 10.76 10.93 1.38
C ARG A 120 11.78 10.53 0.32
N LEU A 121 13.06 10.86 0.54
CA LEU A 121 14.15 10.76 -0.44
C LEU A 121 14.65 9.32 -0.68
N LEU A 122 14.30 8.35 0.17
CA LEU A 122 14.73 6.95 0.04
C LEU A 122 13.52 6.07 -0.27
N ARG A 123 13.32 5.73 -1.56
CA ARG A 123 12.37 4.72 -2.00
C ARG A 123 13.11 3.40 -2.11
N LYS A 124 12.54 2.35 -1.50
CA LYS A 124 13.09 1.01 -1.63
C LYS A 124 12.55 0.39 -2.92
N GLU A 125 13.43 0.03 -3.83
CA GLU A 125 13.04 -0.64 -5.07
C GLU A 125 12.66 -2.11 -4.82
N HIS A 126 11.79 -2.62 -5.67
CA HIS A 126 11.39 -4.03 -5.68
C HIS A 126 11.63 -4.61 -7.09
N PRO A 127 12.15 -5.85 -7.23
CA PRO A 127 12.41 -6.45 -8.55
C PRO A 127 11.20 -6.44 -9.48
N ASP A 128 10.00 -6.64 -8.94
CA ASP A 128 8.75 -6.67 -9.73
C ASP A 128 8.12 -5.30 -10.00
N SER A 129 8.81 -4.19 -9.71
CA SER A 129 8.20 -2.84 -9.82
C SER A 129 7.69 -2.57 -11.24
N HIS A 130 8.48 -2.88 -12.26
CA HIS A 130 8.10 -2.71 -13.66
C HIS A 130 6.98 -3.68 -14.08
N TYR A 131 7.02 -4.93 -13.61
CA TYR A 131 5.98 -5.94 -13.83
C TYR A 131 4.61 -5.47 -13.29
N CYS A 132 4.57 -4.96 -12.05
CA CYS A 132 3.34 -4.44 -11.44
C CYS A 132 2.85 -3.14 -12.10
N ALA A 133 3.75 -2.30 -12.59
CA ALA A 133 3.38 -1.13 -13.37
C ALA A 133 2.70 -1.53 -14.70
N CYS A 134 3.21 -2.56 -15.37
CA CYS A 134 2.59 -3.13 -16.56
C CYS A 134 1.21 -3.75 -16.25
N LEU A 135 1.08 -4.52 -15.17
CA LEU A 135 -0.22 -5.05 -14.72
C LEU A 135 -1.24 -3.92 -14.47
N PHE A 136 -0.82 -2.84 -13.82
CA PHE A 136 -1.72 -1.71 -13.58
C PHE A 136 -2.09 -0.95 -14.87
N ARG A 137 -1.17 -0.87 -15.84
CA ARG A 137 -1.49 -0.39 -17.20
C ARG A 137 -2.54 -1.28 -17.86
N TYR A 138 -2.34 -2.61 -17.84
CA TYR A 138 -3.31 -3.56 -18.41
C TYR A 138 -4.67 -3.48 -17.74
N LEU A 139 -4.74 -3.30 -16.42
CA LEU A 139 -6.02 -3.13 -15.71
C LEU A 139 -6.76 -1.88 -16.20
N ARG A 140 -6.04 -0.79 -16.45
CA ARG A 140 -6.62 0.46 -16.96
C ARG A 140 -7.07 0.34 -18.41
N GLU A 141 -6.26 -0.28 -19.27
CA GLU A 141 -6.63 -0.56 -20.68
C GLU A 141 -7.82 -1.54 -20.75
N PHE A 142 -7.87 -2.53 -19.86
CA PHE A 142 -9.04 -3.42 -19.68
C PHE A 142 -10.29 -2.66 -19.22
N ALA A 143 -10.15 -1.76 -18.24
CA ALA A 143 -11.27 -0.94 -17.79
C ALA A 143 -11.80 -0.02 -18.91
N ILE A 144 -10.92 0.54 -19.76
CA ILE A 144 -11.33 1.31 -20.94
C ILE A 144 -12.08 0.42 -21.95
N LEU A 145 -11.59 -0.80 -22.19
CA LEU A 145 -12.24 -1.74 -23.12
C LEU A 145 -13.67 -2.10 -22.70
N PHE A 146 -13.92 -2.23 -21.40
CA PHE A 146 -15.24 -2.57 -20.84
C PHE A 146 -15.90 -1.40 -20.11
N ARG A 147 -15.61 -0.16 -20.52
CA ARG A 147 -15.97 1.07 -19.82
C ARG A 147 -17.42 1.16 -19.38
N ASP A 148 -18.36 0.74 -20.23
CA ASP A 148 -19.80 0.82 -19.96
C ASP A 148 -20.29 -0.23 -18.95
N TYR A 149 -19.44 -1.21 -18.60
CA TYR A 149 -19.79 -2.37 -17.78
C TYR A 149 -18.89 -2.55 -16.56
N VAL A 150 -17.92 -1.65 -16.33
CA VAL A 150 -16.90 -1.80 -15.30
C VAL A 150 -17.05 -0.76 -14.18
N CYS A 151 -16.87 -1.22 -12.95
CA CYS A 151 -16.57 -0.38 -11.81
C CYS A 151 -15.08 -0.57 -11.45
N LEU A 152 -14.29 0.52 -11.43
CA LEU A 152 -12.89 0.49 -11.00
C LEU A 152 -12.75 1.16 -9.63
N ILE A 153 -12.28 0.40 -8.64
CA ILE A 153 -12.03 0.86 -7.27
C ILE A 153 -10.54 0.88 -6.99
N CYS A 154 -10.06 1.97 -6.43
CA CYS A 154 -8.76 2.03 -5.76
C CYS A 154 -8.99 2.25 -4.27
N ALA A 155 -8.41 1.42 -3.41
CA ALA A 155 -8.65 1.52 -1.96
C ALA A 155 -7.34 1.44 -1.18
N ASP A 156 -7.33 2.12 -0.03
CA ASP A 156 -6.21 2.09 0.92
C ASP A 156 -6.64 2.58 2.31
N ASP A 157 -5.89 2.16 3.34
CA ASP A 157 -6.02 2.65 4.71
C ASP A 157 -4.93 3.69 5.00
N LYS A 158 -5.34 4.81 5.57
CA LYS A 158 -4.42 5.82 6.06
C LYS A 158 -3.76 5.36 7.35
N HIS A 159 -2.56 5.89 7.61
CA HIS A 159 -1.94 5.78 8.93
C HIS A 159 -2.91 6.21 10.03
N LYS A 160 -2.86 5.47 11.15
CA LYS A 160 -3.68 5.70 12.33
C LYS A 160 -3.60 7.14 12.82
N VAL A 161 -4.75 7.71 13.13
CA VAL A 161 -4.92 9.04 13.72
C VAL A 161 -5.09 8.86 15.23
N PRO A 162 -4.12 9.30 16.05
CA PRO A 162 -4.17 9.08 17.50
C PRO A 162 -5.24 9.93 18.17
N ILE A 163 -5.83 9.40 19.24
CA ILE A 163 -6.78 10.11 20.11
C ILE A 163 -6.21 10.16 21.53
N GLY A 164 -6.20 11.36 22.12
CA GLY A 164 -5.68 11.57 23.47
C GLY A 164 -6.67 11.20 24.58
N LYS A 165 -6.12 10.73 25.70
CA LYS A 165 -6.84 10.45 26.97
C LYS A 165 -6.71 11.65 27.90
N GLY A 166 -7.78 12.45 28.05
CA GLY A 166 -7.81 13.64 28.92
C GLY A 166 -6.93 14.81 28.48
N MET A 167 -6.23 14.67 27.34
CA MET A 167 -5.39 15.69 26.72
C MET A 167 -5.61 15.66 25.21
N ALA A 168 -5.63 16.80 24.54
CA ALA A 168 -5.80 16.85 23.09
C ALA A 168 -4.50 16.42 22.37
N THR A 169 -4.57 15.37 21.55
CA THR A 169 -3.42 14.85 20.80
C THR A 169 -3.50 15.18 19.32
N SER A 170 -2.43 15.73 18.75
CA SER A 170 -2.36 16.07 17.34
C SER A 170 -2.51 14.83 16.45
N THR A 171 -3.21 15.00 15.32
CA THR A 171 -3.32 13.98 14.26
C THR A 171 -1.99 13.60 13.60
N GLY A 172 -0.89 14.28 13.95
CA GLY A 172 0.46 14.02 13.41
C GLY A 172 0.73 14.65 12.05
N VAL A 173 -0.24 15.35 11.47
CA VAL A 173 -0.08 16.11 10.21
C VAL A 173 0.62 17.44 10.53
N ARG A 174 1.93 17.52 10.23
CA ARG A 174 2.80 18.65 10.61
C ARG A 174 2.43 19.97 9.88
N ASN A 175 2.81 21.09 10.50
CA ASN A 175 2.90 22.48 9.97
C ASN A 175 1.84 23.54 10.32
N LYS A 176 0.95 23.37 11.32
CA LYS A 176 0.08 24.47 11.80
C LYS A 176 -0.22 24.40 13.30
N LYS A 177 -0.62 25.52 13.90
CA LYS A 177 -1.28 25.55 15.22
C LYS A 177 -2.51 24.64 15.17
N SER A 178 -2.68 23.77 16.16
CA SER A 178 -3.83 22.86 16.23
C SER A 178 -5.05 23.58 16.81
N MET A 179 -6.21 23.42 16.17
CA MET A 179 -7.50 23.74 16.76
C MET A 179 -7.85 22.67 17.80
N VAL A 180 -8.36 23.13 18.93
CA VAL A 180 -8.74 22.32 20.08
C VAL A 180 -10.11 22.79 20.53
N LEU A 181 -10.94 21.90 21.08
CA LEU A 181 -12.18 22.29 21.74
C LEU A 181 -11.87 23.32 22.84
N LYS A 182 -12.78 24.29 23.05
CA LYS A 182 -12.55 25.48 23.89
C LYS A 182 -12.10 25.16 25.32
N GLU A 183 -12.40 23.96 25.80
CA GLU A 183 -12.16 23.47 27.17
C GLU A 183 -10.93 22.54 27.28
N ALA A 184 -10.23 22.23 26.19
CA ALA A 184 -9.14 21.26 26.19
C ALA A 184 -7.74 21.90 26.14
N ASN A 185 -6.84 21.39 26.97
CA ASN A 185 -5.44 21.80 27.00
C ASN A 185 -4.63 21.12 25.89
N LEU A 186 -3.92 21.90 25.08
CA LEU A 186 -3.03 21.39 24.03
C LEU A 186 -1.63 21.13 24.62
N VAL A 187 -1.20 19.87 24.67
CA VAL A 187 0.16 19.50 25.09
C VAL A 187 0.75 18.55 24.05
N ALA A 188 2.05 18.70 23.78
CA ALA A 188 2.79 17.74 22.96
C ALA A 188 2.90 16.43 23.74
N CYS A 189 2.03 15.49 23.44
CA CYS A 189 2.04 14.17 24.07
C CYS A 189 2.95 13.22 23.28
N ASP A 190 3.96 12.66 23.95
CA ASP A 190 4.79 11.58 23.42
C ASP A 190 3.98 10.28 23.21
N HIS A 191 4.59 9.28 22.57
CA HIS A 191 3.95 8.03 22.13
C HIS A 191 3.18 7.25 23.22
N ASP A 192 3.44 7.51 24.50
CA ASP A 192 2.87 6.78 25.64
C ASP A 192 1.47 7.25 26.06
N PHE A 193 0.96 8.36 25.49
CA PHE A 193 -0.31 8.98 25.93
C PHE A 193 -1.55 8.57 25.11
N THR A 194 -1.41 7.83 24.01
CA THR A 194 -2.54 7.50 23.11
C THR A 194 -2.77 6.00 22.99
N LYS A 195 -3.72 5.48 23.78
CA LYS A 195 -4.20 4.08 23.69
C LYS A 195 -5.22 3.86 22.56
N LEU A 196 -5.85 4.94 22.09
CA LEU A 196 -6.90 4.93 21.08
C LEU A 196 -6.42 5.56 19.78
N SER A 197 -6.97 5.08 18.67
CA SER A 197 -6.76 5.69 17.36
C SER A 197 -7.89 5.36 16.40
N LEU A 198 -8.07 6.22 15.40
CA LEU A 198 -8.93 5.95 14.26
C LEU A 198 -8.08 5.58 13.05
N THR A 199 -8.56 4.65 12.23
CA THR A 199 -8.00 4.36 10.90
C THR A 199 -8.93 4.96 9.85
N PRO A 200 -8.53 6.06 9.19
CA PRO A 200 -9.23 6.55 8.01
C PRO A 200 -9.05 5.55 6.88
N SER A 201 -10.14 5.09 6.28
CA SER A 201 -10.16 4.16 5.14
C SER A 201 -10.74 4.87 3.93
N VAL A 202 -10.10 4.74 2.77
CA VAL A 202 -10.50 5.42 1.54
C VAL A 202 -10.90 4.38 0.49
N ILE A 203 -12.07 4.59 -0.12
CA ILE A 203 -12.53 3.89 -1.31
C ILE A 203 -12.70 4.94 -2.40
N PHE A 204 -11.88 4.88 -3.43
CA PHE A 204 -11.96 5.77 -4.59
C PHE A 204 -12.56 5.00 -5.77
N ILE A 205 -13.81 5.34 -6.12
CA ILE A 205 -14.46 4.82 -7.33
C ILE A 205 -14.06 5.71 -8.49
N CYS A 206 -13.22 5.17 -9.37
CA CYS A 206 -12.64 5.88 -10.49
C CYS A 206 -13.64 5.97 -11.64
N LYS A 207 -13.82 7.18 -12.18
CA LYS A 207 -14.49 7.42 -13.45
C LYS A 207 -13.53 7.05 -14.58
N VAL A 208 -13.79 5.92 -15.23
CA VAL A 208 -12.92 5.43 -16.30
C VAL A 208 -12.94 6.40 -17.49
N PRO A 209 -11.77 6.89 -17.96
CA PRO A 209 -11.68 7.81 -19.09
C PRO A 209 -11.92 7.11 -20.44
N LEU A 210 -11.91 7.88 -21.53
CA LEU A 210 -12.04 7.33 -22.89
C LEU A 210 -10.74 6.72 -23.41
N SER A 211 -9.60 7.18 -22.91
CA SER A 211 -8.27 6.82 -23.39
C SER A 211 -7.28 6.64 -22.24
N ILE A 212 -6.15 5.95 -22.49
CA ILE A 212 -5.15 5.66 -21.46
C ILE A 212 -4.30 6.89 -21.12
N GLU A 213 -4.26 7.87 -22.02
CA GLU A 213 -3.57 9.15 -21.90
C GLU A 213 -4.31 10.12 -20.97
N GLU A 214 -5.60 9.90 -20.74
CA GLU A 214 -6.44 10.69 -19.83
C GLU A 214 -6.24 10.31 -18.36
N SER A 215 -6.72 11.19 -17.46
CA SER A 215 -6.56 11.03 -16.02
C SER A 215 -7.52 9.98 -15.45
N PHE A 216 -6.98 9.01 -14.71
CA PHE A 216 -7.73 8.09 -13.86
C PHE A 216 -7.96 8.64 -12.43
N TYR A 217 -7.71 9.94 -12.22
CA TYR A 217 -7.86 10.62 -10.91
C TYR A 217 -9.13 11.48 -10.84
N ASP A 218 -10.18 11.05 -11.53
CA ASP A 218 -11.52 11.64 -11.46
C ASP A 218 -12.52 10.56 -10.98
N GLY A 219 -13.58 10.97 -10.27
CA GLY A 219 -14.57 10.08 -9.69
C GLY A 219 -14.92 10.39 -8.24
N GLN A 220 -15.57 9.43 -7.58
CA GLN A 220 -16.15 9.62 -6.25
C GLN A 220 -15.25 9.03 -5.15
N VAL A 221 -15.01 9.81 -4.11
CA VAL A 221 -14.24 9.38 -2.93
C VAL A 221 -15.18 9.11 -1.77
N PHE A 222 -15.05 7.93 -1.18
CA PHE A 222 -15.71 7.53 0.06
C PHE A 222 -14.66 7.40 1.17
N VAL A 223 -14.97 7.91 2.36
CA VAL A 223 -14.07 7.86 3.53
C VAL A 223 -14.80 7.37 4.76
N SER A 224 -14.17 6.48 5.52
CA SER A 224 -14.66 6.05 6.82
C SER A 224 -13.61 6.18 7.90
N TYR A 225 -14.01 6.53 9.12
CA TYR A 225 -13.15 6.65 10.29
C TYR A 225 -13.40 5.48 11.25
N LYS A 226 -12.60 4.43 11.12
CA LYS A 226 -12.78 3.18 11.86
C LYS A 226 -12.10 3.24 13.22
N ASP A 227 -12.79 2.84 14.27
CA ASP A 227 -12.15 2.58 15.55
C ASP A 227 -11.20 1.37 15.47
N THR A 228 -9.93 1.60 15.77
CA THR A 228 -8.92 0.53 15.75
C THR A 228 -9.18 -0.59 16.75
N ILE A 229 -9.94 -0.34 17.81
CA ILE A 229 -10.27 -1.37 18.81
C ILE A 229 -11.41 -2.24 18.30
N PHE A 230 -12.60 -1.68 18.09
CA PHE A 230 -13.81 -2.46 17.83
C PHE A 230 -14.14 -2.62 16.34
N GLN A 231 -13.48 -1.86 15.46
CA GLN A 231 -13.71 -1.92 14.00
C GLN A 231 -12.37 -2.18 13.27
N PRO A 232 -11.67 -3.28 13.58
CA PRO A 232 -10.38 -3.57 12.97
C PRO A 232 -10.51 -3.75 11.46
N SER A 233 -9.56 -3.17 10.71
CA SER A 233 -9.41 -3.42 9.28
C SER A 233 -9.14 -4.91 9.04
N THR A 234 -10.10 -5.60 8.43
CA THR A 234 -9.99 -7.00 7.99
C THR A 234 -10.41 -7.11 6.53
N ALA A 235 -9.90 -8.10 5.81
CA ALA A 235 -10.23 -8.30 4.39
C ALA A 235 -11.75 -8.32 4.14
N ILE A 236 -12.50 -9.06 4.97
CA ILE A 236 -13.95 -9.21 4.83
C ILE A 236 -14.68 -7.89 5.10
N ARG A 237 -14.28 -7.13 6.11
CA ARG A 237 -14.82 -5.79 6.41
C ARG A 237 -14.63 -4.86 5.23
N HIS A 238 -13.41 -4.81 4.66
CA HIS A 238 -13.16 -3.99 3.48
C HIS A 238 -14.06 -4.38 2.31
N THR A 239 -14.23 -5.68 2.02
CA THR A 239 -15.10 -6.10 0.92
C THR A 239 -16.57 -5.83 1.17
N THR A 240 -17.05 -5.93 2.42
CA THR A 240 -18.41 -5.52 2.79
C THR A 240 -18.59 -4.01 2.57
N GLU A 241 -17.61 -3.20 2.97
CA GLU A 241 -17.62 -1.75 2.74
C GLU A 241 -17.53 -1.38 1.25
N PHE A 242 -16.73 -2.12 0.46
CA PHE A 242 -16.68 -1.95 -1.00
C PHE A 242 -18.05 -2.20 -1.61
N PHE A 243 -18.72 -3.30 -1.23
CA PHE A 243 -20.08 -3.59 -1.71
C PHE A 243 -21.08 -2.50 -1.35
N ASN A 244 -21.03 -1.99 -0.12
CA ASN A 244 -21.91 -0.90 0.34
C ASN A 244 -21.65 0.39 -0.44
N ALA A 245 -20.38 0.76 -0.66
CA ALA A 245 -20.01 1.95 -1.42
C ALA A 245 -20.42 1.84 -2.90
N ILE A 246 -20.20 0.67 -3.52
CA ILE A 246 -20.64 0.40 -4.90
C ILE A 246 -22.16 0.50 -5.00
N SER A 247 -22.90 -0.09 -4.06
CA SER A 247 -24.36 -0.08 -4.05
C SER A 247 -24.92 1.33 -3.85
N ALA A 248 -24.28 2.14 -3.00
CA ALA A 248 -24.63 3.54 -2.82
C ALA A 248 -24.35 4.38 -4.08
N TYR A 249 -23.24 4.11 -4.76
CA TYR A 249 -22.86 4.82 -5.99
C TYR A 249 -23.70 4.41 -7.21
N TYR A 250 -24.11 3.14 -7.29
CA TYR A 250 -24.94 2.58 -8.35
C TYR A 250 -26.27 2.04 -7.80
N PRO A 251 -27.20 2.91 -7.38
CA PRO A 251 -28.43 2.49 -6.68
C PRO A 251 -29.39 1.68 -7.56
N GLN A 252 -29.31 1.81 -8.88
CA GLN A 252 -30.18 1.10 -9.81
C GLN A 252 -29.58 -0.23 -10.27
N THR A 253 -28.35 -0.19 -10.79
CA THR A 253 -27.72 -1.36 -11.41
C THR A 253 -26.21 -1.25 -11.29
N ILE A 254 -25.63 -2.12 -10.49
CA ILE A 254 -24.18 -2.24 -10.32
C ILE A 254 -23.56 -2.77 -11.62
N PRO A 255 -22.48 -2.18 -12.16
CA PRO A 255 -21.78 -2.71 -13.34
C PRO A 255 -21.35 -4.17 -13.14
N PRO A 256 -21.52 -5.05 -14.14
CA PRO A 256 -21.26 -6.48 -13.98
C PRO A 256 -19.77 -6.85 -13.87
N ILE A 257 -18.84 -5.93 -14.17
CA ILE A 257 -17.40 -6.15 -14.02
C ILE A 257 -16.88 -5.28 -12.87
N LEU A 258 -16.13 -5.87 -11.94
CA LEU A 258 -15.47 -5.14 -10.86
C LEU A 258 -13.95 -5.27 -10.96
N CYS A 259 -13.26 -4.13 -10.99
CA CYS A 259 -11.81 -4.04 -10.91
C CYS A 259 -11.42 -3.37 -9.58
N ILE A 260 -10.48 -3.96 -8.84
CA ILE A 260 -10.00 -3.45 -7.55
C ILE A 260 -8.48 -3.28 -7.64
N TYR A 261 -7.96 -2.15 -7.18
CA TYR A 261 -6.53 -1.87 -7.05
C TYR A 261 -6.19 -1.42 -5.63
N THR A 262 -5.18 -2.05 -5.02
CA THR A 262 -4.82 -1.83 -3.61
C THR A 262 -3.31 -1.87 -3.38
N ASP A 263 -2.85 -1.48 -2.20
CA ASP A 263 -1.42 -1.50 -1.84
C ASP A 263 -0.86 -2.93 -1.65
N GLY A 264 -1.72 -3.93 -1.43
CA GLY A 264 -1.32 -5.30 -1.15
C GLY A 264 -0.83 -5.55 0.28
N GLY A 265 -1.24 -4.70 1.23
CA GLY A 265 -1.08 -4.95 2.66
C GLY A 265 -1.77 -6.26 3.11
N PRO A 266 -1.65 -6.66 4.39
CA PRO A 266 -2.15 -7.96 4.87
C PRO A 266 -3.62 -8.25 4.54
N ASN A 267 -4.47 -7.21 4.49
CA ASN A 267 -5.90 -7.32 4.19
C ASN A 267 -6.23 -7.28 2.68
N HIS A 268 -5.24 -7.00 1.84
CA HIS A 268 -5.39 -6.87 0.38
C HIS A 268 -4.43 -7.78 -0.39
N ARG A 269 -3.65 -8.61 0.33
CA ARG A 269 -2.74 -9.56 -0.26
C ARG A 269 -3.50 -10.73 -0.86
N VAL A 270 -3.71 -10.67 -2.18
CA VAL A 270 -4.49 -11.63 -2.99
C VAL A 270 -4.08 -13.10 -2.88
N THR A 271 -2.87 -13.40 -2.36
CA THR A 271 -2.40 -14.76 -2.09
C THR A 271 -2.87 -15.32 -0.74
N TYR A 272 -3.50 -14.51 0.12
CA TYR A 272 -4.00 -14.94 1.42
C TYR A 272 -5.42 -15.49 1.31
N GLY A 273 -5.68 -16.62 1.97
CA GLY A 273 -6.98 -17.28 1.97
C GLY A 273 -8.12 -16.39 2.48
N SER A 274 -7.85 -15.59 3.53
CA SER A 274 -8.81 -14.60 4.05
C SER A 274 -9.23 -13.58 2.98
N VAL A 275 -8.29 -13.10 2.17
CA VAL A 275 -8.54 -12.14 1.08
C VAL A 275 -9.30 -12.82 -0.06
N GLN A 276 -8.90 -14.03 -0.45
CA GLN A 276 -9.60 -14.80 -1.50
C GLN A 276 -11.06 -15.06 -1.15
N ILE A 277 -11.34 -15.53 0.07
CA ILE A 277 -12.71 -15.72 0.57
C ILE A 277 -13.49 -14.42 0.52
N SER A 278 -12.91 -13.32 1.02
CA SER A 278 -13.57 -12.01 1.05
C SER A 278 -13.93 -11.51 -0.35
N LEU A 279 -13.03 -11.69 -1.32
CA LEU A 279 -13.28 -11.34 -2.72
C LEU A 279 -14.32 -12.24 -3.38
N ILE A 280 -14.40 -13.53 -2.99
CA ILE A 280 -15.45 -14.44 -3.45
C ILE A 280 -16.82 -14.04 -2.87
N CYS A 281 -16.90 -13.69 -1.58
CA CYS A 281 -18.11 -13.11 -1.00
C CYS A 281 -18.56 -11.87 -1.80
N LEU A 282 -17.63 -10.95 -2.09
CA LEU A 282 -17.91 -9.76 -2.90
C LEU A 282 -18.41 -10.10 -4.30
N PHE A 283 -17.77 -11.07 -4.97
CA PHE A 283 -18.19 -11.56 -6.28
C PHE A 283 -19.64 -12.06 -6.28
N LEU A 284 -19.99 -12.90 -5.30
CA LEU A 284 -21.31 -13.51 -5.17
C LEU A 284 -22.39 -12.50 -4.77
N CYS A 285 -22.09 -11.61 -3.80
CA CYS A 285 -23.00 -10.57 -3.33
C CYS A 285 -23.32 -9.55 -4.43
N GLY A 286 -22.31 -9.13 -5.20
CA GLY A 286 -22.49 -8.18 -6.30
C GLY A 286 -23.02 -8.75 -7.59
N ASP A 287 -23.18 -10.09 -7.67
CA ASP A 287 -23.56 -10.80 -8.90
C ASP A 287 -22.73 -10.34 -10.10
N PHE A 288 -21.41 -10.25 -9.89
CA PHE A 288 -20.47 -9.84 -10.93
C PHE A 288 -20.26 -10.98 -11.93
N ASP A 289 -20.11 -10.64 -13.20
CA ASP A 289 -19.70 -11.60 -14.23
C ASP A 289 -18.18 -11.82 -14.20
N MET A 290 -17.43 -10.79 -13.77
CA MET A 290 -15.99 -10.88 -13.53
C MET A 290 -15.55 -9.92 -12.43
N LEU A 291 -14.67 -10.39 -11.54
CA LEU A 291 -13.97 -9.60 -10.55
C LEU A 291 -12.47 -9.76 -10.76
N ILE A 292 -11.73 -8.65 -10.81
CA ILE A 292 -10.27 -8.61 -10.89
C ILE A 292 -9.75 -7.76 -9.74
N ALA A 293 -8.99 -8.35 -8.83
CA ALA A 293 -8.31 -7.64 -7.75
C ALA A 293 -6.80 -7.65 -7.96
N LEU A 294 -6.21 -6.47 -8.15
CA LEU A 294 -4.77 -6.24 -8.28
C LEU A 294 -4.20 -5.57 -7.03
N ARG A 295 -2.90 -5.77 -6.83
CA ARG A 295 -2.12 -5.09 -5.79
C ARG A 295 -0.80 -4.52 -6.31
N THR A 296 -0.30 -3.49 -5.63
CA THR A 296 1.04 -2.96 -5.89
C THR A 296 2.14 -3.95 -5.50
N ALA A 297 3.33 -3.77 -6.07
CA ALA A 297 4.54 -4.42 -5.57
C ALA A 297 4.87 -3.93 -4.15
N PRO A 298 5.49 -4.75 -3.28
CA PRO A 298 5.98 -4.29 -1.99
C PRO A 298 6.82 -3.01 -2.12
N HIS A 299 6.62 -2.06 -1.20
CA HIS A 299 7.27 -0.75 -1.20
C HIS A 299 6.87 0.21 -2.34
N GLN A 300 5.90 -0.17 -3.19
CA GLN A 300 5.41 0.65 -4.31
C GLN A 300 3.95 1.13 -4.11
N SER A 301 3.47 1.22 -2.85
CA SER A 301 2.09 1.64 -2.55
C SER A 301 1.74 3.03 -3.09
N TRP A 302 2.74 3.91 -3.29
CA TRP A 302 2.56 5.24 -3.87
C TRP A 302 2.01 5.24 -5.31
N THR A 303 2.07 4.10 -6.00
CA THR A 303 1.46 3.92 -7.33
C THR A 303 -0.06 3.75 -7.27
N ASN A 304 -0.61 3.37 -6.10
CA ASN A 304 -2.04 3.27 -5.86
C ASN A 304 -2.71 4.65 -6.00
N PRO A 305 -3.73 4.82 -6.85
CA PRO A 305 -4.43 6.09 -6.96
C PRO A 305 -5.02 6.59 -5.64
N ALA A 306 -5.43 5.67 -4.75
CA ALA A 306 -5.91 6.02 -3.42
C ALA A 306 -4.86 6.78 -2.58
N GLU A 307 -3.56 6.56 -2.79
CA GLU A 307 -2.50 7.30 -2.07
C GLU A 307 -2.49 8.79 -2.46
N ARG A 308 -2.89 9.14 -3.69
CA ARG A 308 -3.06 10.56 -4.05
C ARG A 308 -4.24 11.18 -3.28
N ILE A 309 -5.32 10.43 -3.09
CA ILE A 309 -6.47 10.86 -2.27
C ILE A 309 -6.06 11.06 -0.81
N MET A 310 -5.15 10.24 -0.29
CA MET A 310 -4.60 10.40 1.08
C MET A 310 -3.96 11.77 1.31
N SER A 311 -3.41 12.39 0.27
CA SER A 311 -2.84 13.75 0.36
C SER A 311 -3.91 14.83 0.53
N ILE A 312 -5.08 14.65 -0.08
CA ILE A 312 -6.24 15.55 0.08
C ILE A 312 -6.87 15.32 1.45
N LEU A 313 -7.00 14.06 1.88
CA LEU A 313 -7.53 13.72 3.20
C LEU A 313 -6.69 14.30 4.35
N ASN A 314 -5.38 14.50 4.14
CA ASN A 314 -4.54 15.21 5.11
C ASN A 314 -5.04 16.63 5.41
N LEU A 315 -5.73 17.30 4.47
CA LEU A 315 -6.26 18.66 4.68
C LEU A 315 -7.35 18.67 5.75
N ALA A 316 -8.23 17.66 5.77
CA ALA A 316 -9.22 17.52 6.83
C ALA A 316 -8.55 17.23 8.19
N LEU A 317 -7.46 16.48 8.20
CA LEU A 317 -6.72 16.12 9.42
C LEU A 317 -5.74 17.19 9.90
N GLN A 318 -5.37 18.16 9.07
CA GLN A 318 -4.36 19.15 9.39
C GLN A 318 -4.84 20.15 10.46
N GLY A 319 -3.98 20.45 11.42
CA GLY A 319 -4.28 21.44 12.46
C GLY A 319 -5.40 20.96 13.40
N VAL A 320 -5.55 19.65 13.58
CA VAL A 320 -6.53 19.05 14.47
C VAL A 320 -5.80 18.38 15.63
N ALA A 321 -6.31 18.56 16.85
CA ALA A 321 -5.95 17.73 18.00
C ALA A 321 -7.22 17.10 18.60
N LEU A 322 -7.17 15.80 18.85
CA LEU A 322 -8.32 14.99 19.22
C LEU A 322 -8.21 14.52 20.67
N MET A 323 -9.31 14.66 21.39
CA MET A 323 -9.48 14.20 22.76
C MET A 323 -10.83 13.52 22.87
N ARG A 324 -10.86 12.30 23.41
CA ARG A 324 -12.12 11.62 23.68
C ARG A 324 -12.83 12.23 24.89
N GLU A 325 -14.13 12.00 24.98
CA GLU A 325 -14.86 12.30 26.20
C GLU A 325 -14.46 11.34 27.34
N THR A 326 -14.56 11.81 28.57
CA THR A 326 -14.36 10.97 29.76
C THR A 326 -15.55 10.04 29.96
N MET A 327 -15.23 8.77 30.23
CA MET A 327 -16.23 7.76 30.61
C MET A 327 -16.58 7.90 32.11
N SER A 328 -17.47 7.04 32.62
CA SER A 328 -17.69 6.92 34.06
C SER A 328 -16.39 6.55 34.80
N GLU A 329 -16.26 6.99 36.06
CA GLU A 329 -15.04 6.80 36.86
C GLU A 329 -14.61 5.33 36.94
N ASP A 330 -15.56 4.41 37.16
CA ASP A 330 -15.30 2.98 37.22
C ASP A 330 -14.73 2.44 35.91
N MET A 331 -15.26 2.89 34.76
CA MET A 331 -14.79 2.48 33.44
C MET A 331 -13.44 3.12 33.10
N GLU A 332 -13.16 4.35 33.55
CA GLU A 332 -11.83 4.97 33.41
C GLU A 332 -10.74 4.22 34.18
N VAL A 333 -11.06 3.79 35.41
CA VAL A 333 -10.17 2.95 36.24
C VAL A 333 -9.95 1.61 35.56
N LEU A 334 -11.00 0.99 35.03
CA LEU A 334 -10.91 -0.29 34.32
C LEU A 334 -10.06 -0.17 33.04
N PHE A 335 -10.33 0.84 32.21
CA PHE A 335 -9.58 1.14 30.99
C PHE A 335 -8.11 1.50 31.28
N GLY A 336 -7.86 2.17 32.42
CA GLY A 336 -6.51 2.51 32.88
C GLY A 336 -5.59 1.30 33.00
N LYS A 337 -6.14 0.12 33.33
CA LYS A 337 -5.40 -1.13 33.55
C LYS A 337 -4.89 -1.81 32.28
N ALA A 338 -5.45 -1.50 31.10
CA ALA A 338 -5.07 -2.13 29.85
C ALA A 338 -4.14 -1.24 29.02
N ASN A 339 -3.05 -1.79 28.50
CA ASN A 339 -2.02 -1.09 27.73
C ASN A 339 -1.95 -1.53 26.27
N THR A 340 -2.53 -2.68 25.93
CA THR A 340 -2.59 -3.17 24.54
C THR A 340 -4.01 -3.19 24.00
N LEU A 341 -4.17 -3.13 22.66
CA LEU A 341 -5.48 -3.24 22.02
C LEU A 341 -6.18 -4.57 22.37
N GLU A 342 -5.40 -5.64 22.53
CA GLU A 342 -5.92 -6.96 22.90
C GLU A 342 -6.42 -6.99 24.34
N GLU A 343 -5.68 -6.40 25.29
CA GLU A 343 -6.14 -6.25 26.68
C GLU A 343 -7.42 -5.44 26.78
N ILE A 344 -7.52 -4.34 26.03
CA ILE A 344 -8.73 -3.50 26.02
C ILE A 344 -9.93 -4.31 25.49
N ARG A 345 -9.76 -5.03 24.38
CA ARG A 345 -10.81 -5.92 23.84
C ARG A 345 -11.21 -6.98 24.86
N ASN A 346 -10.26 -7.62 25.52
CA ASN A 346 -10.55 -8.64 26.53
C ASN A 346 -11.32 -8.08 27.73
N LEU A 347 -11.01 -6.86 28.18
CA LEU A 347 -11.78 -6.18 29.22
C LEU A 347 -13.18 -5.79 28.74
N ALA A 348 -13.31 -5.28 27.51
CA ALA A 348 -14.58 -4.92 26.90
C ALA A 348 -15.50 -6.13 26.69
N THR A 349 -14.96 -7.31 26.39
CA THR A 349 -15.73 -8.57 26.36
C THR A 349 -16.26 -8.95 27.73
N LYS A 350 -15.49 -8.70 28.79
CA LYS A 350 -15.90 -8.98 30.19
C LYS A 350 -16.86 -7.93 30.74
N SER A 351 -16.77 -6.68 30.27
CA SER A 351 -17.62 -5.56 30.66
C SER A 351 -18.19 -4.88 29.42
N PRO A 352 -19.40 -5.26 28.97
CA PRO A 352 -20.06 -4.63 27.83
C PRO A 352 -20.28 -3.12 28.01
N GLN A 353 -20.41 -2.66 29.26
CA GLN A 353 -20.48 -1.23 29.58
C GLN A 353 -19.21 -0.48 29.16
N LEU A 354 -18.03 -1.06 29.39
CA LEU A 354 -16.76 -0.47 28.93
C LEU A 354 -16.74 -0.34 27.41
N ALA A 355 -17.24 -1.36 26.68
CA ALA A 355 -17.29 -1.32 25.22
C ALA A 355 -18.18 -0.16 24.72
N SER A 356 -19.39 -0.06 25.28
CA SER A 356 -20.34 0.98 24.90
C SER A 356 -19.86 2.39 25.26
N GLU A 357 -19.36 2.61 26.48
CA GLU A 357 -18.87 3.92 26.90
C GLU A 357 -17.63 4.34 26.10
N LEU A 358 -16.74 3.39 25.77
CA LEU A 358 -15.55 3.69 24.97
C LEU A 358 -15.91 4.05 23.53
N GLN A 359 -16.87 3.35 22.92
CA GLN A 359 -17.40 3.71 21.59
C GLN A 359 -18.07 5.09 21.62
N ASN A 360 -18.92 5.36 22.60
CA ASN A 360 -19.58 6.66 22.74
C ASN A 360 -18.56 7.79 22.92
N SER A 361 -17.49 7.56 23.68
CA SER A 361 -16.47 8.57 23.96
C SER A 361 -15.72 9.11 22.73
N ILE A 362 -15.75 8.37 21.61
CA ILE A 362 -15.08 8.74 20.36
C ILE A 362 -16.06 9.17 19.26
N THR A 363 -17.38 9.04 19.47
CA THR A 363 -18.40 9.37 18.46
C THR A 363 -18.31 10.82 17.99
N LEU A 364 -18.19 11.78 18.92
CA LEU A 364 -18.05 13.20 18.59
C LEU A 364 -16.80 13.49 17.75
N ILE A 365 -15.71 12.75 17.99
CA ILE A 365 -14.49 12.88 17.19
C ILE A 365 -14.74 12.35 15.78
N GLN A 366 -15.42 11.22 15.63
CA GLN A 366 -15.76 10.67 14.32
C GLN A 366 -16.65 11.63 13.54
N GLU A 367 -17.70 12.17 14.16
CA GLU A 367 -18.59 13.17 13.54
C GLU A 367 -17.83 14.44 13.13
N PHE A 368 -16.98 14.96 14.01
CA PHE A 368 -16.14 16.12 13.70
C PHE A 368 -15.21 15.88 12.50
N LEU A 369 -14.58 14.71 12.42
CA LEU A 369 -13.71 14.36 11.30
C LEU A 369 -14.50 14.10 10.01
N LYS A 370 -15.71 13.53 10.11
CA LYS A 370 -16.62 13.35 8.98
C LYS A 370 -17.03 14.70 8.39
N ASP A 371 -17.52 15.63 9.21
CA ASP A 371 -17.91 16.98 8.76
C ASP A 371 -16.76 17.68 8.02
N ARG A 372 -15.55 17.64 8.59
CA ARG A 372 -14.35 18.20 7.94
C ARG A 372 -13.99 17.51 6.63
N THR A 373 -14.21 16.21 6.54
CA THR A 373 -13.91 15.41 5.34
C THR A 373 -14.92 15.65 4.25
N GLU A 374 -16.21 15.74 4.59
CA GLU A 374 -17.27 16.06 3.64
C GLU A 374 -17.09 17.46 3.05
N ASN A 375 -16.39 18.37 3.71
CA ASN A 375 -16.01 19.65 3.11
C ASN A 375 -14.90 19.56 2.03
N LEU A 376 -14.26 18.40 1.86
CA LEU A 376 -13.25 18.17 0.83
C LEU A 376 -13.89 17.86 -0.52
N ARG A 377 -13.19 18.21 -1.60
CA ARG A 377 -13.57 17.90 -2.97
C ARG A 377 -12.42 17.29 -3.74
N LEU A 378 -12.72 16.31 -4.59
CA LEU A 378 -11.86 15.86 -5.67
C LEU A 378 -12.44 16.43 -6.97
N HIS A 379 -11.76 17.41 -7.54
CA HIS A 379 -12.31 18.21 -8.63
C HIS A 379 -13.68 18.80 -8.24
N ASN A 380 -14.76 18.37 -8.89
CA ASN A 380 -16.11 18.87 -8.62
C ASN A 380 -16.87 17.99 -7.61
N GLU A 381 -16.41 16.76 -7.37
CA GLU A 381 -17.10 15.79 -6.52
C GLU A 381 -16.73 15.98 -5.05
N GLN A 382 -17.75 15.99 -4.19
CA GLN A 382 -17.57 16.11 -2.74
C GLN A 382 -17.21 14.75 -2.15
N PHE A 383 -16.36 14.71 -1.12
CA PHE A 383 -16.08 13.46 -0.41
C PHE A 383 -17.33 13.00 0.34
N ILE A 384 -17.59 11.69 0.33
CA ILE A 384 -18.73 11.10 1.04
C ILE A 384 -18.21 10.33 2.23
N CYS A 385 -18.71 10.63 3.43
CA CYS A 385 -18.42 9.80 4.59
C CYS A 385 -19.42 8.65 4.74
N TYR A 386 -18.92 7.49 5.16
CA TYR A 386 -19.77 6.32 5.42
C TYR A 386 -19.41 5.66 6.74
N ASP A 387 -20.40 4.97 7.32
CA ASP A 387 -20.22 4.24 8.57
C ASP A 387 -19.49 2.91 8.35
N PRO A 388 -18.52 2.56 9.22
CA PRO A 388 -17.87 1.26 9.20
C PRO A 388 -18.89 0.11 9.23
N ALA A 389 -18.62 -0.96 8.48
CA ALA A 389 -19.54 -2.11 8.43
C ALA A 389 -19.73 -2.72 9.83
N GLN A 390 -20.96 -3.01 10.23
CA GLN A 390 -21.24 -3.63 11.52
C GLN A 390 -20.95 -5.14 11.48
N GLU A 391 -20.68 -5.75 12.64
CA GLU A 391 -20.28 -7.17 12.71
C GLU A 391 -21.37 -8.12 12.17
N PHE A 392 -22.65 -7.77 12.38
CA PHE A 392 -23.76 -8.55 11.82
C PHE A 392 -23.76 -8.53 10.28
N ALA A 393 -23.50 -7.35 9.68
CA ALA A 393 -23.46 -7.19 8.23
C ALA A 393 -22.27 -7.94 7.63
N ILE A 394 -21.13 -7.93 8.32
CA ILE A 394 -19.95 -8.73 7.94
C ILE A 394 -20.26 -10.22 8.00
N THR A 395 -20.97 -10.68 9.03
CA THR A 395 -21.37 -12.08 9.17
C THR A 395 -22.33 -12.51 8.06
N GLU A 396 -23.33 -11.69 7.74
CA GLU A 396 -24.27 -11.93 6.64
C GLU A 396 -23.53 -11.99 5.29
N PHE A 397 -22.61 -11.05 5.07
CA PHE A 397 -21.77 -11.00 3.87
C PHE A 397 -20.85 -12.23 3.74
N PHE A 398 -20.31 -12.71 4.85
CA PHE A 398 -19.53 -13.95 4.88
C PHE A 398 -20.39 -15.16 4.54
N ASN A 399 -21.62 -15.24 5.07
CA ASN A 399 -22.51 -16.39 4.88
C ASN A 399 -22.82 -16.70 3.41
N THR A 400 -22.66 -15.73 2.49
CA THR A 400 -22.81 -15.95 1.06
C THR A 400 -21.86 -17.04 0.53
N ILE A 401 -20.65 -17.18 1.07
CA ILE A 401 -19.70 -18.21 0.61
C ILE A 401 -20.13 -19.62 0.99
N LEU A 402 -21.04 -19.77 1.96
CA LEU A 402 -21.54 -21.07 2.42
C LEU A 402 -22.34 -21.80 1.32
N MET A 403 -22.77 -21.09 0.27
CA MET A 403 -23.37 -21.70 -0.92
C MET A 403 -22.36 -22.53 -1.74
N ILE A 404 -21.06 -22.23 -1.61
CA ILE A 404 -19.97 -23.00 -2.23
C ILE A 404 -19.55 -24.14 -1.30
N ASP A 405 -19.30 -23.84 -0.03
CA ASP A 405 -18.86 -24.82 0.97
C ASP A 405 -19.39 -24.43 2.36
N GLN A 406 -20.36 -25.19 2.85
CA GLN A 406 -21.03 -24.96 4.13
C GLN A 406 -20.09 -25.16 5.35
N THR A 407 -18.91 -25.74 5.16
CA THR A 407 -17.96 -26.01 6.25
C THR A 407 -16.98 -24.88 6.50
N LEU A 408 -17.04 -23.79 5.73
CA LEU A 408 -16.17 -22.63 5.88
C LEU A 408 -16.54 -21.81 7.12
N LYS A 409 -15.54 -21.27 7.80
CA LYS A 409 -15.70 -20.37 8.95
C LYS A 409 -14.82 -19.14 8.80
N ILE A 410 -15.33 -17.99 9.24
CA ILE A 410 -14.65 -16.70 9.15
C ILE A 410 -13.30 -16.66 9.90
N SER A 411 -13.14 -17.49 10.94
CA SER A 411 -11.92 -17.63 11.73
C SER A 411 -10.90 -18.62 11.15
N GLU A 412 -11.28 -19.47 10.20
CA GLU A 412 -10.50 -20.61 9.71
C GLU A 412 -10.04 -20.41 8.25
N THR A 413 -9.30 -19.32 8.00
CA THR A 413 -8.98 -18.85 6.63
C THR A 413 -7.52 -19.07 6.20
N THR A 414 -6.76 -19.91 6.92
CA THR A 414 -5.37 -20.21 6.59
C THR A 414 -5.26 -21.13 5.37
N ALA A 415 -4.16 -21.02 4.61
CA ALA A 415 -3.96 -21.82 3.41
C ALA A 415 -4.01 -23.33 3.68
N ASP A 416 -3.45 -23.79 4.81
CA ASP A 416 -3.49 -25.20 5.20
C ASP A 416 -4.94 -25.69 5.41
N ILE A 417 -5.76 -24.92 6.13
CA ILE A 417 -7.16 -25.30 6.37
C ILE A 417 -7.94 -25.30 5.05
N LEU A 418 -7.81 -24.23 4.25
CA LEU A 418 -8.54 -24.10 2.99
C LEU A 418 -8.13 -25.15 1.95
N SER A 419 -6.89 -25.63 1.98
CA SER A 419 -6.44 -26.72 1.10
C SER A 419 -7.20 -28.03 1.29
N LYS A 420 -7.77 -28.24 2.49
CA LYS A 420 -8.54 -29.44 2.86
C LYS A 420 -10.03 -29.33 2.51
N LYS A 421 -10.48 -28.16 2.04
CA LYS A 421 -11.89 -27.86 1.71
C LYS A 421 -12.17 -28.17 0.24
N ASN A 422 -12.55 -29.40 -0.07
CA ASN A 422 -12.64 -29.90 -1.45
C ASN A 422 -13.59 -29.08 -2.34
N LEU A 423 -14.77 -28.70 -1.84
CA LEU A 423 -15.75 -27.92 -2.62
C LEU A 423 -15.22 -26.51 -2.92
N PHE A 424 -14.65 -25.85 -1.90
CA PHE A 424 -13.97 -24.57 -2.07
C PHE A 424 -12.81 -24.65 -3.07
N GLN A 425 -11.95 -25.65 -2.97
CA GLN A 425 -10.83 -25.85 -3.91
C GLN A 425 -11.31 -26.13 -5.33
N ASN A 426 -12.42 -26.84 -5.49
CA ASN A 426 -13.03 -27.06 -6.81
C ASN A 426 -13.50 -25.73 -7.43
N PHE A 427 -14.15 -24.87 -6.64
CA PHE A 427 -14.55 -23.53 -7.09
C PHE A 427 -13.34 -22.69 -7.51
N ILE A 428 -12.29 -22.67 -6.69
CA ILE A 428 -11.05 -21.96 -7.01
C ILE A 428 -10.45 -22.42 -8.35
N ARG A 429 -10.42 -23.72 -8.63
CA ARG A 429 -9.85 -24.26 -9.88
C ARG A 429 -10.68 -23.96 -11.12
N THR A 430 -11.99 -23.85 -10.97
CA THR A 430 -12.94 -23.76 -12.09
C THR A 430 -13.35 -22.32 -12.42
N HIS A 431 -13.38 -21.43 -11.41
CA HIS A 431 -13.89 -20.07 -11.56
C HIS A 431 -12.83 -18.99 -11.29
N CYS A 432 -11.70 -19.35 -10.67
CA CYS A 432 -10.71 -18.38 -10.25
C CYS A 432 -9.36 -18.56 -10.96
N ARG A 433 -8.63 -17.46 -11.10
CA ARG A 433 -7.21 -17.44 -11.47
C ARG A 433 -6.44 -16.77 -10.34
N ILE A 434 -5.52 -17.51 -9.73
CA ILE A 434 -4.67 -17.02 -8.64
C ILE A 434 -3.28 -16.74 -9.22
N CYS A 435 -2.85 -15.49 -9.11
CA CYS A 435 -1.50 -15.06 -9.43
C CYS A 435 -0.88 -14.31 -8.23
N HIS A 436 0.40 -13.96 -8.31
CA HIS A 436 1.09 -13.33 -7.17
C HIS A 436 0.61 -11.89 -6.89
N TYR A 437 0.25 -11.16 -7.95
CA TYR A 437 -0.16 -9.75 -7.88
C TYR A 437 -1.61 -9.50 -8.26
N TYR A 438 -2.34 -10.52 -8.69
CA TYR A 438 -3.78 -10.42 -8.89
C TYR A 438 -4.53 -11.70 -8.59
N PHE A 439 -5.82 -11.54 -8.33
CA PHE A 439 -6.79 -12.61 -8.22
C PHE A 439 -7.99 -12.26 -9.08
N GLN A 440 -8.41 -13.20 -9.92
CA GLN A 440 -9.55 -13.05 -10.79
C GLN A 440 -10.60 -14.11 -10.45
N ILE A 441 -11.87 -13.72 -10.52
CA ILE A 441 -13.03 -14.61 -10.53
C ILE A 441 -13.84 -14.31 -11.79
N LYS A 442 -14.29 -15.32 -12.53
CA LYS A 442 -15.14 -15.15 -13.72
C LYS A 442 -16.25 -16.21 -13.71
N LYS A 443 -17.47 -15.83 -14.11
CA LYS A 443 -18.53 -16.82 -14.38
C LYS A 443 -18.10 -17.77 -15.51
N CYS A 444 -18.39 -19.06 -15.37
CA CYS A 444 -17.90 -20.09 -16.29
C CYS A 444 -18.75 -20.30 -17.56
N ASN A 445 -19.93 -19.66 -17.65
CA ASN A 445 -20.90 -19.83 -18.75
C ASN A 445 -21.33 -21.30 -18.99
N ASP A 446 -21.15 -22.15 -17.98
CA ASP A 446 -21.58 -23.55 -18.04
C ASP A 446 -23.02 -23.66 -17.53
N ILE A 447 -23.91 -24.19 -18.37
CA ILE A 447 -25.34 -24.39 -18.05
C ILE A 447 -25.52 -25.35 -16.87
N SER A 448 -24.57 -26.26 -16.65
CA SER A 448 -24.58 -27.19 -15.52
C SER A 448 -24.06 -26.59 -14.21
N CYS A 449 -23.48 -25.38 -14.26
CA CYS A 449 -22.96 -24.72 -13.07
C CYS A 449 -24.09 -24.21 -12.18
N THR A 450 -24.23 -24.81 -11.00
CA THR A 450 -25.21 -24.41 -9.99
C THR A 450 -24.77 -23.22 -9.13
N LEU A 451 -23.51 -22.78 -9.27
CA LEU A 451 -22.91 -21.72 -8.46
C LEU A 451 -23.01 -20.34 -9.14
N CYS A 452 -22.93 -20.31 -10.47
CA CYS A 452 -23.06 -19.06 -11.22
C CYS A 452 -24.54 -18.69 -11.42
N LYS A 453 -24.90 -17.46 -11.05
CA LYS A 453 -26.12 -16.82 -11.53
C LYS A 453 -26.03 -16.54 -13.04
N PRO A 454 -27.16 -16.27 -13.73
CA PRO A 454 -27.16 -15.88 -15.13
C PRO A 454 -26.17 -14.73 -15.41
N ILE A 455 -25.54 -14.77 -16.59
CA ILE A 455 -24.62 -13.72 -17.04
C ILE A 455 -25.41 -12.45 -17.30
N ARG A 456 -24.91 -11.31 -16.82
CA ARG A 456 -25.55 -9.99 -16.94
C ARG A 456 -25.07 -9.20 -18.14
N LEU A 457 -23.83 -9.43 -18.57
CA LEU A 457 -23.24 -8.86 -19.78
C LEU A 457 -23.97 -9.37 -21.03
N PRO A 458 -24.10 -8.52 -22.08
CA PRO A 458 -24.50 -8.99 -23.40
C PRO A 458 -23.56 -10.09 -23.89
N HIS A 459 -24.11 -11.06 -24.62
CA HIS A 459 -23.38 -12.27 -25.03
C HIS A 459 -22.10 -11.95 -25.80
N ASP A 460 -22.16 -11.02 -26.77
CA ASP A 460 -21.02 -10.58 -27.59
C ASP A 460 -19.93 -9.85 -26.78
N ILE A 461 -20.31 -9.21 -25.67
CA ILE A 461 -19.37 -8.57 -24.74
C ILE A 461 -18.74 -9.61 -23.81
N PHE A 462 -19.54 -10.56 -23.32
CA PHE A 462 -19.05 -11.63 -22.46
C PHE A 462 -18.08 -12.57 -23.19
N GLU A 463 -18.28 -12.84 -24.48
CA GLU A 463 -17.33 -13.61 -25.29
C GLU A 463 -15.96 -12.92 -25.42
N LYS A 464 -15.93 -11.59 -25.45
CA LYS A 464 -14.68 -10.81 -25.45
C LYS A 464 -13.98 -10.80 -24.09
N LEU A 465 -14.69 -11.15 -23.03
CA LEU A 465 -14.21 -11.14 -21.66
C LEU A 465 -13.33 -12.38 -21.38
N GLY A 466 -12.09 -12.40 -21.83
CA GLY A 466 -11.16 -13.50 -21.49
C GLY A 466 -10.54 -13.37 -20.11
N ASN A 467 -9.56 -14.24 -19.83
CA ASN A 467 -8.77 -14.12 -18.62
C ASN A 467 -7.90 -12.86 -18.66
N PHE A 468 -7.69 -12.24 -17.50
CA PHE A 468 -6.75 -11.15 -17.34
C PHE A 468 -5.33 -11.64 -17.64
N SER A 469 -4.59 -10.82 -18.37
CA SER A 469 -3.30 -11.18 -18.95
C SER A 469 -2.13 -10.81 -18.04
N ASP A 470 -1.15 -11.70 -17.95
CA ASP A 470 0.15 -11.42 -17.35
C ASP A 470 1.02 -10.61 -18.32
N PRO A 471 1.90 -9.74 -17.82
CA PRO A 471 2.95 -9.12 -18.62
C PRO A 471 3.85 -10.15 -19.29
N MET A 472 3.89 -10.10 -20.63
CA MET A 472 4.75 -10.92 -21.48
C MET A 472 5.76 -10.01 -22.17
N PRO A 473 7.02 -10.44 -22.41
CA PRO A 473 7.99 -9.67 -23.18
C PRO A 473 7.43 -9.30 -24.57
N SER A 474 7.76 -8.09 -25.04
CA SER A 474 7.39 -7.65 -26.37
C SER A 474 8.22 -8.40 -27.42
N LYS A 475 7.59 -8.77 -28.54
CA LYS A 475 8.29 -9.41 -29.67
C LYS A 475 9.27 -8.47 -30.38
N GLU A 476 9.08 -7.16 -30.22
CA GLU A 476 9.89 -6.12 -30.87
C GLU A 476 11.07 -5.68 -30.00
N ASN A 477 10.92 -5.73 -28.67
CA ASN A 477 11.95 -5.35 -27.72
C ASN A 477 11.77 -6.12 -26.40
N ASP A 478 12.67 -7.05 -26.12
CA ASP A 478 12.63 -7.90 -24.93
C ASP A 478 12.82 -7.12 -23.61
N ASP A 479 13.31 -5.87 -23.66
CA ASP A 479 13.41 -4.98 -22.49
C ASP A 479 12.06 -4.38 -22.07
N HIS A 480 11.02 -4.52 -22.90
CA HIS A 480 9.68 -4.03 -22.64
C HIS A 480 8.65 -5.16 -22.60
N TYR A 481 7.58 -4.94 -21.83
CA TYR A 481 6.40 -5.79 -21.91
C TYR A 481 5.58 -5.42 -23.15
N ALA A 482 4.90 -6.41 -23.71
CA ALA A 482 4.02 -6.27 -24.86
C ALA A 482 2.85 -5.30 -24.57
N ALA A 483 2.19 -4.80 -25.61
CA ALA A 483 1.00 -3.98 -25.44
C ALA A 483 -0.22 -4.84 -25.05
N PHE A 484 -1.16 -4.30 -24.27
CA PHE A 484 -2.36 -5.04 -23.83
C PHE A 484 -3.12 -5.70 -24.98
N ASN A 485 -3.36 -4.98 -26.08
CA ASN A 485 -4.08 -5.51 -27.25
C ASN A 485 -3.41 -6.75 -27.87
N SER A 486 -2.10 -6.92 -27.69
CA SER A 486 -1.38 -8.08 -28.22
C SER A 486 -1.42 -9.31 -27.30
N VAL A 487 -1.74 -9.12 -26.01
CA VAL A 487 -1.78 -10.19 -25.00
C VAL A 487 -3.18 -10.47 -24.46
N HIS A 488 -4.13 -9.57 -24.66
CA HIS A 488 -5.51 -9.74 -24.24
C HIS A 488 -6.12 -10.95 -24.95
N ASN A 489 -6.81 -11.80 -24.19
CA ASN A 489 -7.40 -13.06 -24.68
C ASN A 489 -6.37 -14.07 -25.25
N THR A 490 -5.09 -13.93 -24.88
CA THR A 490 -4.04 -14.92 -25.19
C THR A 490 -3.61 -15.67 -23.93
N GLU A 491 -2.95 -16.81 -24.10
CA GLU A 491 -2.37 -17.54 -22.99
C GLU A 491 -1.09 -16.84 -22.48
N THR A 492 -1.14 -16.40 -21.23
CA THR A 492 -0.03 -15.70 -20.55
C THR A 492 0.32 -16.40 -19.25
N SER A 493 1.53 -16.14 -18.72
CA SER A 493 1.95 -16.70 -17.43
C SER A 493 2.90 -15.77 -16.66
N GLU A 494 2.99 -15.96 -15.35
CA GLU A 494 3.89 -15.20 -14.46
C GLU A 494 5.38 -15.55 -14.63
N ARG A 495 5.76 -16.41 -15.58
CA ARG A 495 7.15 -16.89 -15.74
C ARG A 495 8.18 -15.77 -15.97
N HIS A 496 7.72 -14.62 -16.47
CA HIS A 496 8.55 -13.44 -16.72
C HIS A 496 8.53 -12.43 -15.56
N ARG A 497 7.95 -12.78 -14.40
CA ARG A 497 8.00 -11.96 -13.19
C ARG A 497 9.42 -11.97 -12.62
N PRO A 498 10.12 -10.82 -12.50
CA PRO A 498 11.53 -10.78 -12.12
C PRO A 498 11.86 -11.52 -10.81
N SER A 499 11.04 -11.38 -9.77
CA SER A 499 11.22 -12.10 -8.51
C SER A 499 11.04 -13.61 -8.65
N LEU A 500 10.19 -14.08 -9.57
CA LEU A 500 10.05 -15.50 -9.85
C LEU A 500 11.26 -16.01 -10.61
N VAL A 501 11.74 -15.27 -11.61
CA VAL A 501 12.95 -15.59 -12.36
C VAL A 501 14.14 -15.72 -11.42
N ILE A 502 14.38 -14.70 -10.58
CA ILE A 502 15.44 -14.72 -9.56
C ILE A 502 15.23 -15.89 -8.60
N ALA A 503 14.00 -16.17 -8.15
CA ALA A 503 13.72 -17.29 -7.25
C ALA A 503 13.97 -18.67 -7.90
N LEU A 504 13.72 -18.81 -9.21
CA LEU A 504 13.97 -20.03 -9.96
C LEU A 504 15.46 -20.21 -10.28
N GLU A 505 16.16 -19.13 -10.63
CA GLU A 505 17.61 -19.15 -10.89
C GLU A 505 18.43 -19.41 -9.60
N SER A 506 17.94 -18.89 -8.46
CA SER A 506 18.50 -19.10 -7.12
C SER A 506 17.99 -20.36 -6.43
N ALA A 507 17.05 -21.10 -7.04
CA ALA A 507 16.56 -22.34 -6.47
C ALA A 507 17.70 -23.37 -6.41
N GLU A 508 18.00 -23.81 -5.19
CA GLU A 508 18.88 -24.95 -4.96
C GLU A 508 18.05 -26.23 -4.83
N ARG A 509 18.66 -27.39 -5.07
CA ARG A 509 18.06 -28.71 -4.85
C ARG A 509 17.55 -28.90 -3.41
N VAL A 510 18.08 -28.11 -2.49
CA VAL A 510 17.79 -28.16 -1.07
C VAL A 510 16.31 -27.85 -0.77
N PRO A 511 15.60 -28.71 -0.01
CA PRO A 511 14.22 -28.45 0.40
C PRO A 511 14.04 -27.10 1.09
N LYS A 512 12.90 -26.44 0.82
CA LYS A 512 12.56 -25.15 1.45
C LYS A 512 12.60 -25.27 2.98
N GLY A 513 13.29 -24.32 3.61
CA GLY A 513 13.42 -24.25 5.08
C GLY A 513 14.56 -25.09 5.67
N LEU A 514 15.34 -25.81 4.86
CA LEU A 514 16.42 -26.65 5.36
C LEU A 514 17.75 -25.90 5.58
N LEU A 515 18.01 -24.82 4.84
CA LEU A 515 19.24 -24.00 4.96
C LEU A 515 19.23 -23.06 6.18
N VAL A 516 18.99 -23.62 7.36
CA VAL A 516 18.93 -22.91 8.65
C VAL A 516 19.87 -23.53 9.67
N ASN A 517 20.29 -22.74 10.67
CA ASN A 517 21.30 -23.16 11.65
C ASN A 517 20.92 -24.41 12.47
N THR A 518 19.63 -24.64 12.74
CA THR A 518 19.12 -25.83 13.45
C THR A 518 19.27 -27.11 12.64
N LYS A 519 19.46 -27.00 11.33
CA LYS A 519 19.53 -28.14 10.39
C LYS A 519 20.96 -28.46 9.94
N VAL A 520 21.96 -27.68 10.36
CA VAL A 520 23.38 -27.98 10.15
C VAL A 520 23.76 -29.27 10.88
N ARG A 521 24.34 -30.23 10.16
CA ARG A 521 24.73 -31.58 10.64
C ARG A 521 26.23 -31.81 10.70
N THR A 522 26.98 -31.24 9.80
CA THR A 522 28.44 -31.28 9.81
C THR A 522 28.95 -30.19 8.86
N TYR A 523 30.25 -30.19 8.59
CA TYR A 523 30.90 -29.28 7.66
C TYR A 523 31.77 -30.07 6.70
N ILE A 524 32.05 -29.49 5.53
CA ILE A 524 33.00 -30.04 4.57
C ILE A 524 33.90 -28.92 4.08
N GLU A 525 35.20 -29.20 3.96
CA GLU A 525 36.16 -28.24 3.45
C GLU A 525 36.13 -28.20 1.91
N CYS A 526 36.09 -27.00 1.34
CA CYS A 526 36.22 -26.85 -0.10
C CYS A 526 37.68 -27.01 -0.53
N PHE A 527 37.96 -27.99 -1.37
CA PHE A 527 39.30 -28.27 -1.90
C PHE A 527 39.96 -27.05 -2.56
N GLN A 528 39.20 -26.22 -3.28
CA GLN A 528 39.75 -25.07 -4.00
C GLN A 528 40.08 -23.85 -3.11
N CYS A 529 39.29 -23.57 -2.07
CA CYS A 529 39.44 -22.32 -1.29
C CYS A 529 39.67 -22.52 0.20
N GLY A 530 39.68 -23.76 0.70
CA GLY A 530 39.88 -24.11 2.10
C GLY A 530 38.77 -23.66 3.04
N LYS A 531 37.69 -23.05 2.54
CA LYS A 531 36.57 -22.61 3.39
C LYS A 531 35.69 -23.80 3.76
N LEU A 532 35.33 -23.89 5.04
CA LEU A 532 34.31 -24.82 5.53
C LEU A 532 32.92 -24.40 5.04
N ARG A 533 32.18 -25.37 4.49
CA ARG A 533 30.78 -25.24 4.06
C ARG A 533 29.88 -26.09 4.94
N CYS A 534 28.70 -25.58 5.25
CA CYS A 534 27.71 -26.26 6.08
C CYS A 534 27.04 -27.39 5.28
N ILE A 535 26.91 -28.54 5.93
CA ILE A 535 26.08 -29.64 5.47
C ILE A 535 24.79 -29.67 6.28
N TYR A 536 23.67 -29.73 5.60
CA TYR A 536 22.33 -29.67 6.15
C TYR A 536 21.60 -31.01 5.99
N SER A 537 20.78 -31.36 6.99
CA SER A 537 19.83 -32.48 6.88
C SER A 537 18.62 -32.26 7.79
N GLU A 538 17.47 -32.79 7.38
CA GLU A 538 16.20 -32.60 8.10
C GLU A 538 16.28 -33.21 9.50
N ARG A 539 16.92 -34.39 9.60
CA ARG A 539 17.09 -35.18 10.83
C ARG A 539 18.57 -35.30 11.20
N ALA A 540 18.87 -35.70 12.43
CA ALA A 540 20.23 -36.03 12.81
C ALA A 540 20.71 -37.27 12.02
N LEU A 541 21.99 -37.29 11.66
CA LEU A 541 22.58 -38.41 10.92
C LEU A 541 22.64 -39.66 11.78
N THR A 542 22.25 -40.80 11.21
CA THR A 542 22.44 -42.12 11.81
C THR A 542 23.93 -42.49 11.84
N SER A 543 24.29 -43.58 12.55
CA SER A 543 25.68 -44.06 12.57
C SER A 543 26.18 -44.40 11.16
N ASP A 544 25.37 -45.14 10.40
CA ASP A 544 25.71 -45.57 9.05
C ASP A 544 25.86 -44.37 8.10
N GLU A 545 24.98 -43.37 8.21
CA GLU A 545 25.06 -42.15 7.38
C GLU A 545 26.28 -41.30 7.69
N ARG A 546 26.78 -41.32 8.94
CA ARG A 546 28.02 -40.65 9.31
C ARG A 546 29.24 -41.37 8.74
N GLN A 547 29.26 -42.70 8.85
CA GLN A 547 30.35 -43.49 8.30
C GLN A 547 30.45 -43.32 6.78
N GLU A 548 29.31 -43.32 6.08
CA GLU A 548 29.27 -43.07 4.65
C GLU A 548 29.74 -41.64 4.30
N PHE A 549 29.37 -40.66 5.12
CA PHE A 549 29.85 -39.29 4.93
C PHE A 549 31.37 -39.16 5.15
N GLU A 550 31.93 -39.85 6.15
CA GLU A 550 33.37 -39.88 6.39
C GLU A 550 34.13 -40.47 5.18
N LEU A 551 33.56 -41.46 4.48
CA LEU A 551 34.14 -41.96 3.22
C LEU A 551 34.16 -40.86 2.15
N ILE A 552 33.06 -40.13 1.98
CA ILE A 552 32.98 -39.00 1.03
C ILE A 552 34.00 -37.91 1.36
N GLU A 553 34.13 -37.55 2.64
CA GLU A 553 35.07 -36.52 3.09
C GLU A 553 36.53 -36.92 2.83
N ASN A 554 36.86 -38.21 2.92
CA ASN A 554 38.22 -38.72 2.71
C ASN A 554 38.55 -39.02 1.24
N GLU A 555 37.57 -39.44 0.44
CA GLU A 555 37.78 -39.93 -0.92
C GLU A 555 37.44 -38.89 -2.01
N MET A 556 36.60 -37.89 -1.71
CA MET A 556 36.10 -36.93 -2.70
C MET A 556 36.53 -35.49 -2.42
N ASN A 557 37.02 -34.81 -3.46
CA ASN A 557 37.36 -33.39 -3.39
C ASN A 557 36.12 -32.51 -3.65
N TYR A 558 35.44 -32.14 -2.57
CA TYR A 558 34.32 -31.21 -2.66
C TYR A 558 34.78 -29.80 -3.07
N THR A 559 34.03 -29.16 -3.96
CA THR A 559 34.24 -27.76 -4.38
C THR A 559 32.96 -26.95 -4.21
N CYS A 560 33.07 -25.69 -3.77
CA CYS A 560 31.93 -24.80 -3.57
C CYS A 560 31.00 -24.78 -4.79
N GLY A 561 29.70 -24.98 -4.54
CA GLY A 561 28.68 -24.94 -5.57
C GLY A 561 28.43 -26.28 -6.28
N SER A 562 29.23 -27.31 -5.98
CA SER A 562 28.99 -28.67 -6.47
C SER A 562 28.01 -29.41 -5.54
N SER A 563 27.28 -30.38 -6.09
CA SER A 563 26.55 -31.34 -5.26
C SER A 563 27.54 -32.19 -4.47
N LEU A 564 27.15 -32.56 -3.24
CA LEU A 564 28.01 -33.34 -2.34
C LEU A 564 28.31 -34.74 -2.88
N VAL A 565 27.32 -35.36 -3.52
CA VAL A 565 27.36 -36.71 -4.08
C VAL A 565 26.53 -36.78 -5.37
N SER A 566 26.70 -37.83 -6.15
CA SER A 566 25.90 -38.11 -7.36
C SER A 566 24.46 -38.51 -7.03
N GLU A 567 23.56 -38.44 -8.03
CA GLU A 567 22.12 -38.65 -7.86
C GLU A 567 21.73 -40.06 -7.37
N ASP A 568 22.53 -41.05 -7.71
CA ASP A 568 22.38 -42.46 -7.35
C ASP A 568 22.87 -42.78 -5.93
N HIS A 569 23.56 -41.86 -5.28
CA HIS A 569 24.13 -42.07 -3.95
C HIS A 569 23.06 -42.05 -2.84
N ILE A 570 23.19 -42.92 -1.85
CA ILE A 570 22.21 -43.08 -0.74
C ILE A 570 22.01 -41.80 0.10
N LEU A 571 23.02 -40.93 0.13
CA LEU A 571 23.00 -39.65 0.84
C LEU A 571 22.48 -38.49 -0.01
N TYR A 572 22.25 -38.66 -1.32
CA TYR A 572 21.91 -37.58 -2.24
C TYR A 572 20.72 -36.76 -1.73
N ASN A 573 19.58 -37.40 -1.43
CA ASN A 573 18.37 -36.73 -0.92
C ASN A 573 18.33 -36.55 0.60
N LYS A 574 19.44 -36.78 1.30
CA LYS A 574 19.53 -36.70 2.77
C LYS A 574 20.48 -35.63 3.26
N LEU A 575 21.61 -35.47 2.58
CA LEU A 575 22.61 -34.45 2.85
C LEU A 575 22.60 -33.38 1.76
N PHE A 576 22.66 -32.13 2.22
CA PHE A 576 22.55 -30.98 1.36
C PHE A 576 23.68 -30.00 1.68
N VAL A 577 24.28 -29.47 0.63
CA VAL A 577 25.18 -28.31 0.68
C VAL A 577 24.54 -27.20 -0.13
N ARG A 578 25.00 -25.95 0.06
CA ARG A 578 24.62 -24.90 -0.88
C ARG A 578 25.31 -25.14 -2.22
N GLU A 579 24.51 -25.16 -3.29
CA GLU A 579 24.99 -25.38 -4.65
C GLU A 579 25.10 -24.06 -5.43
N LYS A 580 24.49 -22.96 -4.97
CA LYS A 580 24.64 -21.62 -5.56
C LYS A 580 25.61 -20.76 -4.74
N ILE A 581 26.77 -21.34 -4.40
CA ILE A 581 27.87 -20.63 -3.74
C ILE A 581 29.16 -20.76 -4.54
N THR A 582 30.01 -19.74 -4.46
CA THR A 582 31.33 -19.74 -5.09
C THR A 582 32.42 -19.67 -4.04
N CYS A 583 33.65 -19.95 -4.46
CA CYS A 583 34.84 -19.82 -3.61
C CYS A 583 35.06 -18.37 -3.11
N GLU A 584 34.54 -17.37 -3.82
CA GLU A 584 34.65 -15.95 -3.45
C GLU A 584 33.73 -15.58 -2.28
N LEU A 585 32.59 -16.26 -2.14
CA LEU A 585 31.64 -15.96 -1.08
C LEU A 585 32.20 -16.30 0.32
N PRO A 586 31.83 -15.51 1.35
CA PRO A 586 32.22 -15.75 2.74
C PRO A 586 31.67 -17.08 3.28
N ILE A 587 32.13 -17.49 4.46
CA ILE A 587 31.56 -18.61 5.21
C ILE A 587 30.09 -18.33 5.53
N GLU A 588 29.25 -19.37 5.51
CA GLU A 588 27.83 -19.23 5.78
C GLU A 588 27.55 -18.76 7.21
N LEU A 589 26.62 -17.82 7.42
CA LEU A 589 26.20 -17.38 8.76
C LEU A 589 25.66 -18.53 9.64
N ALA A 590 25.17 -19.60 8.99
CA ALA A 590 24.74 -20.83 9.66
C ALA A 590 25.89 -21.53 10.40
N TYR A 591 27.13 -21.42 9.92
CA TYR A 591 28.33 -21.93 10.60
C TYR A 591 28.44 -21.31 12.00
N TYR A 592 28.48 -19.97 12.06
CA TYR A 592 28.65 -19.23 13.30
C TYR A 592 27.52 -19.43 14.29
N SER A 593 26.28 -19.42 13.79
CA SER A 593 25.09 -19.59 14.63
C SER A 593 24.82 -21.04 15.06
N SER A 594 25.55 -22.02 14.49
CA SER A 594 25.54 -23.42 14.93
C SER A 594 26.66 -23.75 15.93
N MET A 595 27.70 -22.92 16.04
CA MET A 595 28.83 -23.13 16.97
C MET A 595 28.40 -23.25 18.43
N SER A 596 27.39 -22.50 18.87
CA SER A 596 26.89 -22.57 20.26
C SER A 596 26.33 -23.94 20.66
N ARG A 597 26.07 -24.83 19.68
CA ARG A 597 25.49 -26.17 19.90
C ARG A 597 26.48 -27.30 19.64
N ARG A 598 27.72 -27.00 19.25
CA ARG A 598 28.72 -28.00 18.85
C ARG A 598 30.07 -27.68 19.50
N GLN A 599 30.55 -28.57 20.35
CA GLN A 599 31.86 -28.45 21.00
C GLN A 599 32.99 -28.72 20.00
N GLY A 600 34.07 -27.94 20.08
CA GLY A 600 35.30 -28.17 19.29
C GLY A 600 35.40 -27.45 17.94
N LEU A 601 34.48 -26.55 17.58
CA LEU A 601 34.57 -25.77 16.34
C LEU A 601 35.49 -24.55 16.48
N LYS A 602 36.30 -24.33 15.44
CA LYS A 602 37.24 -23.20 15.35
C LYS A 602 36.51 -21.91 14.99
N GLN A 603 36.92 -20.80 15.58
CA GLN A 603 36.39 -19.48 15.24
C GLN A 603 37.09 -18.94 14.00
N LEU A 604 36.56 -19.29 12.83
CA LEU A 604 37.13 -18.89 11.53
C LEU A 604 36.71 -17.47 11.14
N CYS A 605 37.55 -16.76 10.40
CA CYS A 605 37.17 -15.47 9.79
C CYS A 605 36.00 -15.62 8.80
N TYR A 606 34.99 -14.75 8.89
CA TYR A 606 33.81 -14.77 8.01
C TYR A 606 34.18 -14.72 6.52
N TRP A 607 35.18 -13.93 6.16
CA TRP A 607 35.54 -13.69 4.76
C TRP A 607 36.51 -14.72 4.19
N CYS A 608 37.60 -15.01 4.90
CA CYS A 608 38.68 -15.85 4.38
C CYS A 608 38.69 -17.29 4.93
N GLY A 609 37.96 -17.58 6.01
CA GLY A 609 37.91 -18.91 6.61
C GLY A 609 39.18 -19.37 7.31
N VAL A 610 40.15 -18.49 7.51
CA VAL A 610 41.41 -18.78 8.21
C VAL A 610 41.22 -18.69 9.72
N ASP A 611 41.87 -19.61 10.43
CA ASP A 611 42.00 -19.67 11.89
C ASP A 611 43.11 -18.70 12.32
N GLY A 612 42.73 -17.49 12.72
CA GLY A 612 43.66 -16.42 13.10
C GLY A 612 42.89 -15.25 13.70
N GLY A 613 43.27 -14.85 14.91
CA GLY A 613 42.58 -13.82 15.70
C GLY A 613 42.19 -12.60 14.86
N PHE A 614 40.93 -12.19 15.01
CA PHE A 614 40.27 -11.07 14.32
C PHE A 614 41.24 -10.04 13.72
N ALA A 615 41.51 -10.16 12.42
CA ALA A 615 42.01 -9.02 11.66
C ALA A 615 40.85 -8.01 11.55
N ASP A 616 41.14 -6.75 11.87
CA ASP A 616 40.20 -5.66 11.72
C ASP A 616 39.59 -5.65 10.30
N PRO A 617 38.27 -5.41 10.17
CA PRO A 617 37.66 -5.31 8.85
C PRO A 617 38.35 -4.18 8.07
N PRO A 618 38.60 -4.36 6.76
CA PRO A 618 39.17 -3.30 5.93
C PRO A 618 38.29 -2.03 6.01
N GLU A 619 38.93 -0.85 6.00
CA GLU A 619 38.27 0.44 6.32
C GLU A 619 37.05 0.74 5.45
N ASN A 620 36.96 0.15 4.26
CA ASN A 620 35.83 0.26 3.34
C ASN A 620 34.51 -0.34 3.89
N LEU A 621 34.56 -1.13 4.97
CA LEU A 621 33.40 -1.71 5.64
C LEU A 621 33.02 -1.01 6.96
N ARG A 622 33.78 -0.01 7.43
CA ARG A 622 33.50 0.68 8.70
C ARG A 622 32.41 1.77 8.60
N TRP A 623 31.95 2.13 7.40
CA TRP A 623 30.97 3.21 7.19
C TRP A 623 29.97 2.91 6.06
N LYS A 624 29.11 1.91 6.24
CA LYS A 624 27.84 1.78 5.49
C LYS A 624 26.67 1.54 6.42
#